data_AF-A0A8B3KWX5-F1
#
_entry.id   AF-A0A8B3KWX5-F1
#
_cell.length_a   1.000
_cell.length_b   1.000
_cell.length_c   1.000
_cell.angle_alpha   90.00
_cell.angle_beta   90.00
_cell.angle_gamma   90.00
#
_symmetry.space_group_name_H-M   'P 1'
#
loop_
_entity.id
_entity.type
_entity.pdbx_description
1 polymer ?
#
loop_
_entity_poly.entity_id
_entity_poly.type
_entity_poly.pdbx_seq_one_letter_code
_entity_poly.pdbx_strand_id
1 'polypeptide(L)' 'MRKIAANAVRQPANLSIDSQLMKEAKGLNVNVSRAAEAGIAEAVAAEKTRLWKLENRATMDAWNEYVDTYGVPLKEHRQF' A
#
# COMPACT_ATOMS: atom_id res chain seq x y z
N MET A 1 8.69 1.67 -5.54
CA MET A 1 8.79 0.22 -5.31
C MET A 1 9.72 -0.03 -4.12
N ARG A 2 9.23 -0.69 -3.07
CA ARG A 2 10.00 -0.96 -1.86
C ARG A 2 11.15 -1.92 -2.23
N LYS A 3 12.39 -1.45 -2.23
CA LYS A 3 13.56 -2.34 -2.29
C LYS A 3 13.48 -3.24 -1.06
N ILE A 4 13.30 -4.54 -1.26
CA ILE A 4 13.44 -5.52 -0.19
C ILE A 4 14.86 -5.32 0.34
N ALA A 5 14.99 -4.86 1.58
CA ALA A 5 16.30 -4.80 2.23
C ALA A 5 16.88 -6.21 2.14
N ALA A 6 18.09 -6.35 1.59
CA ALA A 6 18.72 -7.64 1.31
C ALA A 6 18.91 -8.55 2.55
N ASN A 7 18.53 -8.08 3.74
CA ASN A 7 18.66 -8.74 5.03
C ASN A 7 17.35 -8.87 5.84
N ALA A 8 16.16 -8.78 5.22
CA ALA A 8 14.93 -9.08 5.94
C ALA A 8 14.85 -10.59 6.26
N VAL A 9 14.89 -10.94 7.56
CA VAL A 9 14.71 -12.33 8.02
C VAL A 9 13.30 -12.78 7.65
N ARG A 10 13.20 -13.78 6.77
CA ARG A 10 11.92 -14.37 6.39
C ARG A 10 11.44 -15.32 7.48
N GLN A 11 10.20 -15.14 7.89
CA GLN A 11 9.53 -16.09 8.78
C GLN A 11 8.63 -17.02 7.96
N PRO A 12 8.71 -18.35 8.13
CA PRO A 12 7.78 -19.26 7.49
C PRO A 12 6.36 -19.02 8.02
N ALA A 13 5.39 -19.03 7.11
CA ALA A 13 3.97 -18.93 7.43
C ALA A 13 3.23 -20.12 6.80
N ASN A 14 2.37 -20.77 7.58
CA ASN A 14 1.47 -21.79 7.07
C ASN A 14 0.13 -21.13 6.72
N LEU A 15 -0.29 -21.26 5.46
CA LEU A 15 -1.54 -20.70 4.97
C LEU A 15 -2.30 -21.74 4.14
N SER A 16 -3.63 -21.66 4.19
CA SER A 16 -4.51 -22.44 3.33
C SER A 16 -4.81 -21.65 2.07
N ILE A 17 -4.51 -22.23 0.91
CA ILE A 17 -4.80 -21.67 -0.41
C ILE A 17 -5.72 -22.66 -1.13
N ASP A 18 -6.61 -22.13 -1.98
CA ASP A 18 -7.44 -22.96 -2.86
C ASP A 18 -6.60 -24.00 -3.62
N SER A 19 -7.10 -25.24 -3.62
CA SER A 19 -6.36 -26.38 -4.15
C SER A 19 -6.26 -26.38 -5.68
N GLN A 20 -7.25 -25.81 -6.39
CA GLN A 20 -7.21 -25.69 -7.85
C GLN A 20 -6.20 -24.62 -8.25
N LEU A 21 -6.24 -23.47 -7.59
CA LEU A 21 -5.27 -22.39 -7.79
C LEU A 21 -3.82 -22.85 -7.52
N MET A 22 -3.60 -23.65 -6.47
CA MET A 22 -2.28 -24.22 -6.21
C MET A 22 -1.81 -25.20 -7.28
N LYS A 23 -2.73 -25.99 -7.86
CA LYS A 23 -2.39 -26.90 -8.97
C LYS A 23 -2.03 -26.11 -10.22
N GLU A 24 -2.82 -25.09 -10.56
CA GLU A 24 -2.56 -24.19 -11.68
C GLU A 24 -1.21 -23.49 -11.53
N ALA A 25 -0.96 -22.86 -10.38
CA ALA A 25 0.30 -22.18 -10.10
C ALA A 25 1.51 -23.11 -10.24
N LYS A 26 1.41 -24.36 -9.76
CA LYS A 26 2.45 -25.38 -9.95
C LYS A 26 2.62 -25.76 -11.42
N GLY A 27 1.52 -25.97 -12.15
CA GLY A 27 1.55 -26.28 -13.58
C GLY A 27 2.20 -25.18 -14.43
N LEU A 28 2.08 -23.92 -13.99
CA LEU A 28 2.67 -22.75 -14.62
C LEU A 28 4.05 -22.36 -14.07
N ASN A 29 4.64 -23.16 -13.17
CA ASN A 29 5.92 -22.87 -12.50
C ASN A 29 5.96 -21.51 -11.77
N VAL A 30 4.83 -21.07 -11.22
CA VAL A 30 4.74 -19.82 -10.44
C VAL A 30 5.43 -19.99 -9.10
N ASN A 31 6.26 -19.02 -8.72
CA ASN A 31 6.84 -18.96 -7.38
C ASN A 31 5.78 -18.46 -6.38
N VAL A 32 5.01 -19.40 -5.83
CA VAL A 32 3.89 -19.13 -4.91
C VAL A 32 4.31 -18.31 -3.70
N SER A 33 5.49 -18.59 -3.12
CA SER A 33 5.97 -17.84 -1.95
C SER A 33 6.20 -16.37 -2.26
N ARG A 34 6.81 -16.05 -3.41
CA ARG A 34 6.99 -14.66 -3.85
C ARG A 34 5.66 -13.98 -4.20
N ALA A 35 4.74 -14.71 -4.84
CA ALA A 35 3.43 -14.16 -5.17
C ALA A 35 2.62 -13.82 -3.90
N ALA A 36 2.64 -14.72 -2.91
CA ALA A 36 2.02 -14.48 -1.62
C ALA A 36 2.65 -13.29 -0.89
N GLU A 37 3.98 -13.19 -0.86
CA GLU A 37 4.70 -12.05 -0.26
C GLU A 37 4.30 -10.72 -0.92
N ALA A 38 4.22 -10.67 -2.25
CA ALA A 38 3.81 -9.47 -2.98
C ALA A 38 2.37 -9.06 -2.65
N GLY A 39 1.43 -10.02 -2.66
CA GLY A 39 0.03 -9.76 -2.32
C GLY A 39 -0.15 -9.28 -0.88
N ILE A 40 0.57 -9.88 0.07
CA ILE A 40 0.56 -9.45 1.48
C ILE A 40 1.12 -8.03 1.60
N ALA A 41 2.23 -7.72 0.91
CA ALA A 41 2.83 -6.40 0.96
C ALA A 41 1.88 -5.31 0.42
N GLU A 42 1.15 -5.60 -0.66
CA GLU A 42 0.14 -4.71 -1.22
C GLU A 42 -1.02 -4.49 -0.24
N ALA A 43 -1.59 -5.56 0.31
CA ALA A 43 -2.68 -5.49 1.27
C ALA A 43 -2.29 -4.68 2.53
N VAL A 44 -1.07 -4.90 3.04
CA VAL A 44 -0.55 -4.13 4.19
C VAL A 44 -0.36 -2.66 3.83
N ALA A 45 0.13 -2.34 2.63
CA ALA A 45 0.30 -0.95 2.20
C ALA A 45 -1.06 -0.23 2.05
N ALA A 46 -2.05 -0.91 1.49
CA ALA A 46 -3.42 -0.40 1.38
C ALA A 46 -4.03 -0.11 2.76
N GLU A 47 -3.89 -1.04 3.70
CA GLU A 47 -4.45 -0.88 5.05
C GLU A 47 -3.76 0.24 5.83
N LYS A 48 -2.43 0.35 5.74
CA LYS A 48 -1.70 1.48 6.32
C LYS A 48 -2.17 2.82 5.75
N THR A 49 -2.40 2.87 4.44
CA THR A 49 -2.92 4.07 3.78
C THR A 49 -4.32 4.40 4.27
N ARG A 50 -5.18 3.39 4.45
CA ARG A 50 -6.53 3.56 4.98
C ARG A 50 -6.51 4.13 6.41
N LEU A 51 -5.70 3.56 7.28
CA LEU A 51 -5.54 4.01 8.67
C LEU A 51 -4.99 5.44 8.75
N TRP A 52 -3.93 5.73 7.98
CA TRP A 52 -3.36 7.07 7.93
C TRP A 52 -4.39 8.12 7.50
N LYS A 53 -5.21 7.83 6.48
CA LYS A 53 -6.28 8.73 6.04
C LYS A 53 -7.34 8.96 7.12
N LEU A 54 -7.64 7.95 7.93
CA LEU A 54 -8.59 8.10 9.04
C LEU A 54 -8.01 8.97 10.15
N GLU A 55 -6.77 8.69 10.54
CA GLU A 55 -6.05 9.44 11.58
C GLU A 55 -5.87 10.93 11.20
N ASN A 56 -5.63 11.21 9.92
CA ASN A 56 -5.33 12.56 9.44
C ASN A 56 -6.56 13.27 8.86
N ARG A 57 -7.75 12.66 8.91
CA ARG A 57 -8.97 13.21 8.31
C ARG A 57 -9.28 14.63 8.82
N ALA A 58 -9.26 14.84 10.13
CA ALA A 58 -9.54 16.15 10.72
C ALA A 58 -8.56 17.23 10.24
N THR A 59 -7.27 16.90 10.16
CA THR A 59 -6.24 17.81 9.66
C THR A 59 -6.45 18.12 8.17
N MET A 60 -6.78 17.10 7.37
CA MET A 60 -7.08 17.28 5.95
C MET A 60 -8.31 18.16 5.74
N ASP A 61 -9.37 17.94 6.50
CA ASP A 61 -10.60 18.72 6.43
C ASP A 61 -10.35 20.19 6.81
N ALA A 62 -9.58 20.43 7.88
CA ALA A 62 -9.20 21.79 8.29
C ALA A 62 -8.34 22.51 7.23
N TRP A 63 -7.41 21.80 6.58
CA TRP A 63 -6.63 22.37 5.49
C TRP A 63 -7.47 22.64 4.23
N ASN A 64 -8.41 21.76 3.90
CA ASN A 64 -9.33 21.97 2.78
C ASN A 64 -10.20 23.21 3.03
N GLU A 65 -10.78 23.35 4.23
CA GLU A 65 -11.57 24.52 4.61
C GLU A 65 -10.77 25.83 4.54
N TYR A 66 -9.52 25.79 5.00
CA TYR A 66 -8.61 26.92 4.88
C TYR A 66 -8.38 27.31 3.41
N VAL A 67 -8.10 26.33 2.54
CA VAL A 67 -7.85 26.59 1.11
C VAL A 67 -9.12 27.08 0.40
N ASP A 68 -10.29 26.56 0.75
CA ASP A 68 -11.57 27.02 0.19
C ASP A 68 -11.88 28.47 0.61
N THR A 69 -11.52 28.83 1.84
CA THR A 69 -11.78 30.17 2.39
C THR A 69 -10.77 31.22 1.93
N TYR A 70 -9.48 30.89 1.99
CA TYR A 70 -8.37 31.83 1.80
C TYR A 70 -7.65 31.65 0.45
N GLY A 71 -8.03 30.63 -0.32
CA GLY A 71 -7.32 30.24 -1.52
C GLY A 71 -6.02 29.48 -1.22
N VAL A 72 -5.34 29.06 -2.29
CA VAL A 72 -4.04 28.37 -2.18
C VAL A 72 -2.97 29.39 -1.78
N PRO A 73 -2.23 29.18 -0.67
CA PRO A 73 -1.14 30.07 -0.28
C PRO A 73 -0.11 30.25 -1.39
N LEU A 74 0.37 31.48 -1.56
CA LEU A 74 1.42 31.86 -2.52
C LEU A 74 1.13 31.50 -3.98
N LYS A 75 -0.15 31.30 -4.34
CA LYS A 75 -0.58 30.99 -5.72
C LYS A 75 -0.06 32.01 -6.73
N GLU A 76 0.06 33.27 -6.33
CA GLU A 76 0.58 34.38 -7.15
C GLU A 76 2.05 34.24 -7.58
N HIS A 77 2.83 33.39 -6.91
CA HIS A 77 4.24 33.15 -7.25
C HIS A 77 4.48 31.84 -8.02
N ARG A 78 3.41 31.14 -8.43
CA ARG A 78 3.52 29.88 -9.19
C ARG A 78 4.02 30.16 -10.62
N GLN A 79 5.14 29.56 -11.01
CA GLN A 79 5.83 29.80 -12.30
C GLN A 79 5.37 28.86 -13.46
N PHE A 80 4.22 28.22 -13.34
CA PHE A 80 3.70 27.28 -14.35
C PHE A 80 2.18 27.35 -14.46
#